data_AF-A0A946CTL7-F1
#
_entry.id   AF-A0A946CTL7-F1
#
_cell.length_a   1.000
_cell.length_b   1.000
_cell.length_c   1.000
_cell.angle_alpha   90.00
_cell.angle_beta   90.00
_cell.angle_gamma   90.00
#
_symmetry.space_group_name_H-M   'P 1'
#
loop_
_entity.id
_entity.type
_entity.pdbx_description
1 polymer ?
#
loop_
_entity_poly.entity_id
_entity_poly.type
_entity_poly.pdbx_seq_one_letter_code
_entity_poly.pdbx_strand_id
1 'polypeptide(L)'
;LGGSFENAIVMDEYRILNADGLRYDDEFVKHKALDAIGDLYLLGKPLVGAFSAHKSGHELNNKLLRKLVKNEAAWEQVEFLKKDELPGFLHSSLQVV
;
A
#
# COMPACT_ATOMS: atom_id res chain seq x y z
N LEU A 1 13.27 -14.80 -17.78
CA LEU A 1 11.95 -14.58 -17.15
C LEU A 1 11.84 -15.53 -15.96
N GLY A 2 11.31 -15.09 -14.82
CA GLY A 2 11.41 -15.80 -13.53
C GLY A 2 10.10 -16.04 -12.77
N GLY A 3 8.94 -15.92 -13.42
CA GLY A 3 7.65 -16.23 -12.79
C GLY A 3 7.45 -17.74 -12.62
N SER A 4 6.95 -18.15 -11.46
CA SER A 4 6.63 -19.54 -11.12
C SER A 4 5.50 -19.61 -10.08
N PHE A 5 4.96 -20.81 -9.82
CA PHE A 5 3.96 -21.02 -8.78
C PHE A 5 4.46 -20.67 -7.36
N GLU A 6 5.78 -20.63 -7.17
CA GLU A 6 6.42 -20.27 -5.89
C GLU A 6 6.36 -18.76 -5.60
N ASN A 7 6.18 -17.92 -6.63
CA ASN A 7 6.25 -16.46 -6.50
C ASN A 7 5.06 -15.68 -7.07
N ALA A 8 4.11 -16.37 -7.70
CA ALA A 8 2.90 -15.77 -8.22
C ALA A 8 1.70 -16.69 -8.05
N ILE A 9 0.53 -16.08 -7.80
CA ILE A 9 -0.74 -16.75 -8.02
C ILE A 9 -0.99 -16.77 -9.53
N VAL A 10 -1.14 -17.98 -10.07
CA VAL A 10 -1.38 -18.20 -11.50
C VAL A 10 -2.80 -18.73 -11.66
N MET A 11 -3.52 -18.17 -12.63
CA MET A 11 -4.93 -18.47 -12.88
C MET A 11 -5.14 -18.74 -14.37
N ASP A 12 -6.00 -19.71 -14.70
CA ASP A 12 -6.57 -19.84 -16.04
C ASP A 12 -7.89 -19.03 -16.14
N GLU A 13 -8.71 -19.27 -17.16
CA GLU A 13 -10.00 -18.57 -17.31
C GLU A 13 -11.03 -18.88 -16.20
N TYR A 14 -10.85 -19.98 -15.46
CA TYR A 14 -11.88 -20.55 -14.57
C TYR A 14 -11.39 -20.81 -13.15
N ARG A 15 -10.09 -20.98 -12.92
CA ARG A 15 -9.57 -21.42 -11.61
C ARG A 15 -8.13 -21.01 -11.36
N ILE A 16 -7.79 -20.98 -10.07
CA ILE A 16 -6.42 -20.88 -9.57
C ILE A 16 -5.70 -22.21 -9.81
N LEU A 17 -4.46 -22.12 -10.29
CA LEU A 17 -3.64 -23.27 -10.66
C LEU A 17 -2.66 -23.68 -9.54
N ASN A 18 -2.43 -22.82 -8.54
CA ASN A 18 -1.59 -23.13 -7.39
C ASN A 18 -2.22 -24.26 -6.56
N ALA A 19 -1.47 -25.33 -6.29
CA ALA A 19 -1.97 -26.53 -5.60
C ALA A 19 -2.47 -26.24 -4.18
N ASP A 20 -1.80 -25.32 -3.47
CA ASP A 20 -2.17 -24.90 -2.12
C ASP A 20 -3.29 -23.84 -2.09
N GLY A 21 -3.76 -23.39 -3.25
CA GLY A 21 -4.79 -22.36 -3.36
C GLY A 21 -4.29 -20.97 -2.96
N LEU A 22 -5.16 -20.18 -2.32
CA LEU A 22 -4.84 -18.86 -1.79
C LEU A 22 -4.45 -18.93 -0.32
N ARG A 23 -3.60 -18.00 0.11
CA ARG A 23 -3.26 -17.77 1.52
C ARG A 23 -4.42 -17.11 2.27
N TYR A 24 -5.21 -16.31 1.56
CA TYR A 24 -6.42 -15.67 2.05
C TYR A 24 -7.51 -15.67 0.98
N ASP A 25 -8.76 -15.81 1.37
CA ASP A 25 -9.90 -15.77 0.43
C ASP A 25 -9.94 -14.46 -0.39
N ASP A 26 -9.41 -13.37 0.17
CA ASP A 26 -9.33 -12.03 -0.41
C ASP A 26 -7.91 -11.61 -0.83
N GLU A 27 -7.02 -12.58 -1.10
CA GLU A 27 -5.59 -12.33 -1.37
C GLU A 27 -5.35 -11.36 -2.53
N PHE A 28 -6.18 -11.40 -3.58
CA PHE A 28 -6.05 -10.48 -4.72
C PHE A 28 -6.20 -9.01 -4.31
N VAL A 29 -7.22 -8.67 -3.50
CA VAL A 29 -7.44 -7.28 -3.06
C VAL A 29 -6.43 -6.88 -2.00
N LYS A 30 -6.00 -7.80 -1.13
CA LYS A 30 -4.89 -7.56 -0.20
C LYS A 30 -3.58 -7.26 -0.92
N HIS A 31 -3.30 -7.95 -2.02
CA HIS A 31 -2.14 -7.64 -2.85
C HIS A 31 -2.24 -6.26 -3.49
N LYS A 32 -3.43 -5.84 -3.97
CA LYS A 32 -3.64 -4.46 -4.44
C LYS A 32 -3.47 -3.42 -3.33
N ALA A 33 -3.83 -3.74 -2.09
CA ALA A 33 -3.55 -2.87 -0.94
C ALA A 33 -2.04 -2.80 -0.64
N LEU A 34 -1.32 -3.93 -0.73
CA LEU A 34 0.14 -3.99 -0.58
C LEU A 34 0.85 -3.18 -1.68
N ASP A 35 0.43 -3.31 -2.94
CA ASP A 35 0.89 -2.49 -4.06
C ASP A 35 0.70 -1.01 -3.76
N ALA A 36 -0.48 -0.60 -3.29
CA ALA A 36 -0.78 0.79 -2.97
C ALA A 36 0.10 1.31 -1.84
N ILE A 37 0.37 0.52 -0.79
CA ILE A 37 1.31 0.90 0.27
C ILE A 37 2.70 1.16 -0.33
N GLY A 38 3.19 0.28 -1.20
CA GLY A 38 4.47 0.45 -1.88
C GLY A 38 4.51 1.70 -2.76
N ASP A 39 3.47 1.92 -3.57
CA ASP A 39 3.35 3.09 -4.43
C ASP A 39 3.34 4.39 -3.61
N LEU A 40 2.54 4.46 -2.54
CA LEU A 40 2.44 5.63 -1.65
C LEU A 40 3.77 5.94 -0.96
N TYR A 41 4.56 4.92 -0.64
CA TYR A 41 5.87 5.09 -0.02
C TYR A 41 6.91 5.72 -0.96
N LEU A 42 6.63 5.85 -2.26
CA LEU A 42 7.45 6.63 -3.19
C LEU A 42 7.49 8.14 -2.84
N LEU A 43 6.64 8.61 -1.92
CA LEU A 43 6.79 9.93 -1.29
C LEU A 43 8.07 10.05 -0.44
N GLY A 44 8.69 8.93 -0.07
CA GLY A 44 9.92 8.88 0.73
C GLY A 44 9.71 9.07 2.24
N LYS A 45 8.46 9.20 2.69
CA LYS A 45 8.07 9.34 4.10
C LYS A 45 6.74 8.60 4.36
N PRO A 46 6.49 8.11 5.59
CA PRO A 46 5.19 7.58 5.96
C PRO A 46 4.09 8.64 5.79
N LEU A 47 2.93 8.22 5.30
CA LEU A 47 1.77 9.09 5.12
C LEU A 47 0.87 9.02 6.36
N VAL A 48 0.61 10.17 6.97
CA VAL A 48 -0.44 10.34 7.97
C VAL A 48 -1.69 10.83 7.25
N GLY A 49 -2.64 9.93 7.00
CA GLY A 49 -3.86 10.26 6.25
C GLY A 49 -4.71 9.03 5.93
N ALA A 50 -5.79 9.25 5.18
CA ALA A 50 -6.66 8.19 4.69
C ALA A 50 -6.53 8.05 3.17
N PHE A 51 -6.29 6.82 2.71
CA PHE A 51 -6.24 6.49 1.29
C PHE A 51 -7.48 5.69 0.91
N SER A 52 -8.16 6.12 -0.16
CA SER A 52 -9.28 5.40 -0.76
C SER A 52 -9.05 5.27 -2.25
N ALA A 53 -9.29 4.08 -2.78
CA ALA A 53 -9.08 3.75 -4.17
C ALA A 53 -10.19 2.83 -4.67
N HIS A 54 -10.67 3.11 -5.88
CA HIS A 54 -11.63 2.27 -6.58
C HIS A 54 -11.02 1.85 -7.92
N LYS A 55 -10.75 0.55 -8.07
CA LYS A 55 -10.08 -0.03 -9.26
C LYS A 55 -8.76 0.68 -9.63
N SER A 56 -7.99 1.11 -8.63
CA SER A 56 -6.70 1.78 -8.86
C SER A 56 -5.58 0.78 -9.17
N GLY A 57 -4.56 1.27 -9.87
CA GLY A 57 -3.29 0.59 -10.11
C GLY A 57 -2.13 1.59 -10.01
N HIS A 58 -0.91 1.13 -10.27
CA HIS A 58 0.31 1.91 -10.06
C HIS A 58 0.30 3.28 -10.76
N GLU A 59 -0.23 3.35 -11.99
CA GLU A 59 -0.30 4.61 -12.73
C GLU A 59 -1.19 5.64 -12.02
N LEU A 60 -2.38 5.24 -11.56
CA LEU A 60 -3.32 6.15 -10.90
C LEU A 60 -2.81 6.55 -9.51
N ASN A 61 -2.21 5.62 -8.77
CA ASN A 61 -1.54 5.92 -7.50
C ASN A 61 -0.42 6.94 -7.71
N ASN A 62 0.44 6.76 -8.72
CA ASN A 62 1.51 7.71 -9.01
C ASN A 62 0.98 9.10 -9.42
N LYS A 63 -0.08 9.16 -10.23
CA LYS A 63 -0.75 10.43 -10.58
C LYS A 63 -1.29 11.17 -9.36
N LEU A 64 -1.90 10.44 -8.41
CA LEU A 64 -2.35 11.01 -7.14
C LEU A 64 -1.18 11.63 -6.38
N LEU A 65 -0.07 10.90 -6.22
CA LEU A 65 1.11 11.39 -5.49
C LEU A 65 1.73 12.63 -6.15
N ARG A 66 1.88 12.64 -7.48
CA ARG A 66 2.38 13.83 -8.21
C ARG A 66 1.48 15.05 -7.98
N LYS A 67 0.16 14.85 -7.95
CA LYS A 67 -0.80 15.92 -7.67
C LYS A 67 -0.70 16.42 -6.23
N LEU A 68 -0.54 15.51 -5.26
CA LEU A 68 -0.36 15.84 -3.85
C LEU A 68 0.90 16.67 -3.64
N VAL A 69 2.06 16.21 -4.13
CA VAL A 69 3.34 16.91 -3.98
C VAL A 69 3.31 18.30 -4.63
N LYS A 70 2.67 18.44 -5.80
CA LYS A 70 2.54 19.73 -6.49
C LYS A 70 1.68 20.75 -5.72
N ASN A 71 0.76 20.29 -4.88
CA ASN A 71 -0.10 21.16 -4.09
C ASN A 71 0.40 21.23 -2.64
N GLU A 72 1.38 22.10 -2.39
CA GLU A 72 1.99 22.29 -1.06
C GLU A 72 0.98 22.69 0.02
N ALA A 73 -0.16 23.29 -0.33
CA ALA A 73 -1.21 23.61 0.63
C ALA A 73 -2.06 22.39 1.07
N ALA A 74 -1.90 21.23 0.43
CA ALA A 74 -2.65 20.01 0.73
C ALA A 74 -1.94 19.06 1.69
N TRP A 75 -0.70 19.35 2.09
CA TRP A 75 0.06 18.53 3.01
C TRP A 75 1.04 19.38 3.82
N GLU A 76 1.49 18.84 4.95
CA GLU A 76 2.58 19.41 5.73
C GLU A 76 3.52 18.30 6.18
N GLN A 77 4.77 18.68 6.48
CA GLN A 77 5.71 17.77 7.13
C GLN A 77 5.59 17.94 8.64
N VAL A 78 5.31 16.84 9.32
CA VAL A 78 5.23 16.78 10.78
C VAL A 78 6.30 15.84 11.32
N GLU A 79 6.76 16.15 12.53
CA GLU A 79 7.67 15.32 13.31
C GLU A 79 7.06 15.14 14.70
N PHE A 80 7.07 13.91 15.20
CA PHE A 80 6.58 13.57 16.53
C PHE A 80 7.79 13.16 17.36
N LEU A 81 8.10 13.92 18.40
CA LEU A 81 9.29 13.68 19.24
C LEU A 81 8.99 12.71 20.37
N LYS A 82 7.71 12.56 20.72
CA LYS A 82 7.26 11.65 21.77
C LYS A 82 6.14 10.76 21.27
N LYS A 83 6.05 9.56 21.86
CA LYS A 83 5.07 8.54 21.47
C LYS A 83 3.63 8.96 21.74
N ASP A 84 3.39 9.77 22.78
CA ASP A 84 2.09 10.33 23.14
C ASP A 84 1.59 11.42 22.19
N GLU A 85 2.46 11.94 21.32
CA GLU A 85 2.11 12.90 20.27
C GLU A 85 1.64 12.20 18.98
N LEU A 86 1.83 10.88 18.86
CA LEU A 86 1.44 10.13 17.67
C LEU A 86 -0.11 10.11 17.53
N PRO A 87 -0.62 10.08 16.29
CA PRO A 87 -2.01 9.76 16.04
C PRO A 87 -2.37 8.37 16.60
N GLY A 88 -3.56 8.22 17.20
CA GLY A 88 -3.97 6.97 17.85
C GLY A 88 -3.95 5.73 16.94
N PHE A 89 -4.11 5.90 15.62
CA PHE A 89 -4.00 4.81 14.64
C PHE A 89 -2.54 4.36 14.36
N LEU A 90 -1.55 5.12 14.83
CA LEU A 90 -0.12 4.78 14.75
C LEU A 90 0.43 4.18 16.06
N HIS A 91 -0.31 4.25 17.16
CA HIS A 91 0.14 3.82 18.49
C HIS A 91 0.51 2.33 18.58
N SER A 92 -0.05 1.48 17.72
CA SER A 92 0.10 0.03 17.77
C SER A 92 1.23 -0.54 16.90
N SER A 93 1.85 0.24 16.01
CA SER A 93 2.54 -0.36 14.85
C SER A 93 3.95 0.16 14.57
N LEU A 94 4.39 1.22 15.23
CA LEU A 94 5.75 1.77 15.05
C LEU A 94 6.51 1.68 16.37
N GLN A 95 7.48 0.77 16.47
CA GLN A 95 8.57 0.94 17.43
C GLN A 95 9.32 2.19 16.99
N VAL A 96 9.33 3.20 17.87
CA VAL A 96 10.24 4.34 17.74
C VAL A 96 11.66 3.73 17.78
N VAL A 97 12.41 3.88 16.69
CA VAL A 97 13.81 3.44 16.59
C VAL A 97 14.67 4.30 17.49
#